data_AF-A0A952VR75-F1
#
_entry.id   AF-A0A952VR75-F1
#
_cell.length_a   1.000
_cell.length_b   1.000
_cell.length_c   1.000
_cell.angle_alpha   90.00
_cell.angle_beta   90.00
_cell.angle_gamma   90.00
#
_symmetry.space_group_name_H-M   'P 1'
#
loop_
_entity.id
_entity.type
_entity.pdbx_description
1 polymer ?
#
loop_
_entity_poly.entity_id
_entity_poly.type
_entity_poly.pdbx_seq_one_letter_code
_entity_poly.pdbx_strand_id
1 'polypeptide(L)'
;MMKYLPNLSKSLAGLLLVGIGLLHTPSEAEILVPVIPTNQVDVTVTADVTFDAATQLYTYAYTVTSLPTSRQDIDSFYIEFNGEVLNVKSPRGWDDFPFSMQPIMSWAAIEVPTESIPPGYVDDGSLIPSPFQIKPGQTLGGFSLQSPSPPQAVKFYAKGFAQIPTATNEDDFNDITIPVFPDDSKAGVTLGPRRTDNLIFAGGRRPSVDGFLGFAGTQNGETRQLPVSILIRFAVNGETVFLDTFKAALNREDVTQRFIKTGNGSERVALFELGQSPIVLGRNV
;
A
#
# COMPACT_ATOMS: atom_id res chain seq x y z
N MET A 1 -51.38 59.89 83.80
CA MET A 1 -52.72 59.41 83.41
C MET A 1 -52.52 58.27 82.42
N MET A 2 -53.09 57.11 82.77
CA MET A 2 -53.08 55.81 82.09
C MET A 2 -53.48 55.87 80.60
N LYS A 3 -52.85 55.01 79.76
CA LYS A 3 -53.48 54.10 78.76
C LYS A 3 -52.40 53.53 77.82
N TYR A 4 -52.01 52.27 78.01
CA TYR A 4 -52.54 51.06 77.36
C TYR A 4 -52.06 50.85 75.91
N LEU A 5 -51.15 49.87 75.76
CA LEU A 5 -50.84 49.17 74.51
C LEU A 5 -52.05 48.37 74.01
N PRO A 6 -52.15 48.11 72.70
CA PRO A 6 -52.08 46.70 72.27
C PRO A 6 -51.29 46.46 70.96
N ASN A 7 -50.42 45.45 71.03
CA ASN A 7 -50.35 44.22 70.22
C ASN A 7 -50.60 44.18 68.68
N LEU A 8 -49.72 43.37 68.05
CA LEU A 8 -49.82 42.64 66.76
C LEU A 8 -49.81 43.50 65.47
N SER A 9 -49.14 43.14 64.37
CA SER A 9 -48.77 41.80 63.86
C SER A 9 -47.48 41.85 63.04
N LYS A 10 -46.70 40.77 63.14
CA LYS A 10 -45.64 40.38 62.20
C LYS A 10 -46.21 40.27 60.78
N SER A 11 -45.61 40.93 59.80
CA SER A 11 -45.68 40.51 58.40
C SER A 11 -44.27 40.57 57.83
N LEU A 12 -43.64 39.40 57.81
CA LEU A 12 -42.37 39.14 57.15
C LEU A 12 -42.68 39.07 55.65
N ALA A 13 -42.39 40.14 54.91
CA ALA A 13 -42.40 40.07 53.45
C ALA A 13 -41.20 39.21 53.00
N GLY A 14 -41.45 37.91 52.87
CA GLY A 14 -40.52 36.98 52.25
C GLY A 14 -40.40 37.30 50.76
N LEU A 15 -39.28 37.89 50.38
CA LEU A 15 -38.85 38.02 48.99
C LEU A 15 -38.44 36.61 48.52
N LEU A 16 -39.34 35.92 47.82
CA LEU A 16 -39.04 34.65 47.16
C LEU A 16 -38.20 34.95 45.91
N LEU A 17 -36.87 34.87 46.03
CA LEU A 17 -36.01 34.75 44.86
C LEU A 17 -36.30 33.39 44.21
N VAL A 18 -37.05 33.41 43.10
CA VAL A 18 -37.08 32.29 42.17
C VAL A 18 -35.73 32.29 41.46
N GLY A 19 -34.77 31.57 42.05
CA GLY A 19 -33.54 31.21 41.37
C GLY A 19 -33.89 30.30 40.21
N ILE A 20 -33.95 30.85 39.00
CA ILE A 20 -33.94 30.07 37.77
C ILE A 20 -32.56 29.43 37.72
N GLY A 21 -32.45 28.21 38.26
CA GLY A 21 -31.30 27.35 38.05
C GLY A 21 -31.23 27.04 36.56
N LEU A 22 -30.29 27.67 35.86
CA LEU A 22 -29.84 27.21 34.54
C LEU A 22 -29.34 25.78 34.72
N LEU A 23 -30.20 24.81 34.39
CA LEU A 23 -29.79 23.43 34.20
C LEU A 23 -28.76 23.45 33.06
N HIS A 24 -27.48 23.36 33.40
CA HIS A 24 -26.44 23.00 32.44
C HIS A 24 -26.76 21.57 32.02
N THR A 25 -27.37 21.41 30.84
CA THR A 25 -27.32 20.13 30.15
C THR A 25 -25.85 19.84 29.88
N PRO A 26 -25.30 18.70 30.35
CA PRO A 26 -23.96 18.31 29.93
C PRO A 26 -23.94 18.31 28.41
N SER A 27 -23.00 19.06 27.82
CA SER A 27 -22.75 18.99 26.39
C SER A 27 -22.40 17.54 26.09
N GLU A 28 -23.27 16.83 25.37
CA GLU A 28 -22.92 15.51 24.88
C GLU A 28 -21.76 15.67 23.90
N ALA A 29 -20.72 14.87 24.13
CA ALA A 29 -19.65 14.58 23.20
C ALA A 29 -20.18 14.40 21.78
N GLU A 30 -19.74 15.23 20.83
CA GLU A 30 -20.15 15.12 19.42
C GLU A 30 -18.91 14.99 18.52
N ILE A 31 -18.80 13.83 17.86
CA ILE A 31 -17.85 13.62 16.76
C ILE A 31 -18.42 14.34 15.53
N LEU A 32 -17.73 15.39 15.09
CA LEU A 32 -18.17 16.21 13.96
C LEU A 32 -17.90 15.51 12.62
N VAL A 33 -16.80 14.77 12.52
CA VAL A 33 -16.42 14.00 11.33
C VAL A 33 -16.14 12.55 11.75
N PRO A 34 -16.96 11.57 11.33
CA PRO A 34 -16.76 10.19 11.70
C PRO A 34 -15.53 9.59 11.01
N VAL A 35 -15.02 8.50 11.57
CA VAL A 35 -13.95 7.72 10.94
C VAL A 35 -14.48 7.07 9.66
N ILE A 36 -13.86 7.41 8.53
CA ILE A 36 -14.15 6.79 7.24
C ILE A 36 -13.03 5.80 6.94
N PRO A 37 -13.34 4.49 6.73
CA PRO A 37 -12.33 3.52 6.29
C PRO A 37 -11.69 3.96 4.98
N THR A 38 -10.37 3.81 4.85
CA THR A 38 -9.64 4.16 3.63
C THR A 38 -9.54 2.99 2.65
N ASN A 39 -10.09 1.84 3.01
CA ASN A 39 -10.08 0.64 2.17
C ASN A 39 -11.26 0.52 1.19
N GLN A 40 -12.04 1.58 0.94
CA GLN A 40 -13.19 1.55 0.01
C GLN A 40 -12.77 1.83 -1.45
N VAL A 41 -11.55 1.42 -1.80
CA VAL A 41 -11.00 1.48 -3.16
C VAL A 41 -11.00 0.09 -3.79
N ASP A 42 -11.15 0.03 -5.10
CA ASP A 42 -10.97 -1.17 -5.91
C ASP A 42 -9.90 -0.88 -6.97
N VAL A 43 -8.80 -1.61 -6.94
CA VAL A 43 -7.56 -1.19 -7.59
C VAL A 43 -6.85 -2.36 -8.26
N THR A 44 -6.25 -2.09 -9.41
CA THR A 44 -5.26 -2.97 -10.04
C THR A 44 -3.94 -2.24 -10.20
N VAL A 45 -2.84 -2.96 -9.97
CA VAL A 45 -1.49 -2.42 -10.12
C VAL A 45 -0.71 -3.34 -11.03
N THR A 46 -0.25 -2.78 -12.14
CA THR A 46 0.63 -3.47 -13.09
C THR A 46 2.02 -2.87 -13.02
N ALA A 47 3.03 -3.67 -13.33
CA ALA A 47 4.42 -3.25 -13.35
C ALA A 47 5.07 -3.70 -14.66
N ASP A 48 5.69 -2.77 -15.36
CA ASP A 48 6.61 -3.08 -16.46
C ASP A 48 8.03 -3.13 -15.89
N VAL A 49 8.78 -4.18 -16.22
CA VAL A 49 10.10 -4.44 -15.66
C VAL A 49 11.13 -4.59 -16.78
N THR A 50 12.12 -3.72 -16.75
CA THR A 50 13.25 -3.75 -17.69
C THR A 50 14.56 -3.95 -16.94
N PHE A 51 15.53 -4.61 -17.57
CA PHE A 51 16.85 -4.83 -16.99
C PHE A 51 17.93 -4.16 -17.83
N ASP A 52 18.73 -3.32 -17.17
CA ASP A 52 19.90 -2.69 -17.77
C ASP A 52 21.16 -3.49 -17.42
N ALA A 53 21.76 -4.12 -18.44
CA ALA A 53 22.96 -4.93 -18.27
C ALA A 53 24.22 -4.10 -17.95
N ALA A 54 24.26 -2.81 -18.26
CA ALA A 54 25.40 -1.96 -17.94
C ALA A 54 25.45 -1.62 -16.44
N THR A 55 24.28 -1.28 -15.88
CA THR A 55 24.15 -0.94 -14.45
C THR A 55 23.82 -2.14 -13.56
N GLN A 56 23.43 -3.27 -14.15
CA GLN A 56 22.91 -4.46 -13.44
C GLN A 56 21.68 -4.14 -12.57
N LEU A 57 20.86 -3.17 -13.00
CA LEU A 57 19.66 -2.75 -12.29
C LEU A 57 18.40 -3.11 -13.08
N TYR A 58 17.38 -3.52 -12.33
CA TYR A 58 16.01 -3.65 -12.79
C TYR A 58 15.30 -2.32 -12.56
N THR A 59 14.57 -1.83 -13.55
CA THR A 59 13.65 -0.70 -13.40
C THR A 59 12.22 -1.23 -13.37
N TYR A 60 11.51 -0.91 -12.30
CA TYR A 60 10.10 -1.26 -12.08
C TYR A 60 9.26 -0.01 -12.31
N ALA A 61 8.46 0.00 -13.37
CA ALA A 61 7.55 1.09 -13.70
C ALA A 61 6.11 0.65 -13.42
N TYR A 62 5.49 1.23 -12.40
CA TYR A 62 4.15 0.87 -11.98
C TYR A 62 3.08 1.75 -12.61
N THR A 63 1.95 1.13 -12.91
CA THR A 63 0.71 1.79 -13.33
C THR A 63 -0.42 1.34 -12.40
N VAL A 64 -1.01 2.32 -11.72
CA VAL A 64 -2.11 2.14 -10.76
C VAL A 64 -3.42 2.52 -11.45
N THR A 65 -4.40 1.63 -11.42
CA THR A 65 -5.73 1.86 -11.98
C THR A 65 -6.77 1.76 -10.86
N SER A 66 -7.49 2.85 -10.63
CA SER A 66 -8.70 2.83 -9.79
C SER A 66 -9.85 2.32 -10.64
N LEU A 67 -10.43 1.19 -10.26
CA LEU A 67 -11.53 0.60 -11.00
C LEU A 67 -12.80 1.47 -10.87
N PRO A 68 -13.73 1.44 -11.84
CA PRO A 68 -14.99 2.17 -11.75
C PRO A 68 -15.86 1.80 -10.52
N THR A 69 -15.58 0.67 -9.89
CA THR A 69 -16.21 0.16 -8.68
C THR A 69 -15.66 0.78 -7.38
N SER A 70 -14.54 1.51 -7.44
CA SER A 70 -14.01 2.27 -6.31
C SER A 70 -15.03 3.28 -5.79
N ARG A 71 -15.15 3.40 -4.46
CA ARG A 71 -15.98 4.40 -3.79
C ARG A 71 -15.18 5.59 -3.26
N GLN A 72 -13.86 5.51 -3.32
CA GLN A 72 -12.92 6.56 -2.94
C GLN A 72 -11.89 6.77 -4.04
N ASP A 73 -11.37 8.00 -4.12
CA ASP A 73 -10.20 8.32 -4.93
C ASP A 73 -8.95 7.78 -4.23
N ILE A 74 -8.04 7.15 -4.97
CA ILE A 74 -6.80 6.59 -4.40
C ILE A 74 -5.86 7.75 -4.10
N ASP A 75 -5.44 7.86 -2.85
CA ASP A 75 -4.50 8.89 -2.37
C ASP A 75 -3.13 8.32 -2.04
N SER A 76 -3.03 7.02 -1.79
CA SER A 76 -1.80 6.36 -1.37
C SER A 76 -1.67 4.98 -2.00
N PHE A 77 -0.45 4.64 -2.38
CA PHE A 77 -0.07 3.37 -3.00
C PHE A 77 1.22 2.85 -2.35
N TYR A 78 1.26 1.56 -2.03
CA TYR A 78 2.36 0.94 -1.30
C TYR A 78 2.80 -0.34 -1.99
N ILE A 79 4.10 -0.60 -2.00
CA ILE A 79 4.70 -1.84 -2.48
C ILE A 79 5.57 -2.45 -1.41
N GLU A 80 5.29 -3.70 -1.04
CA GLU A 80 6.25 -4.50 -0.28
C GLU A 80 7.42 -4.90 -1.16
N PHE A 81 8.61 -4.85 -0.60
CA PHE A 81 9.82 -5.38 -1.21
C PHE A 81 10.63 -6.16 -0.18
N ASN A 82 11.72 -6.79 -0.58
CA ASN A 82 12.74 -7.25 0.36
C ASN A 82 14.16 -7.11 -0.21
N GLY A 83 14.36 -6.16 -1.11
CA GLY A 83 15.64 -5.79 -1.71
C GLY A 83 15.98 -4.32 -1.53
N GLU A 84 17.15 -3.93 -2.03
CA GLU A 84 17.54 -2.53 -2.09
C GLU A 84 16.68 -1.79 -3.13
N VAL A 85 16.27 -0.56 -2.82
CA VAL A 85 15.48 0.30 -3.69
C VAL A 85 16.27 1.59 -3.94
N LEU A 86 16.38 1.97 -5.21
CA LEU A 86 17.18 3.09 -5.70
C LEU A 86 16.34 3.95 -6.65
N ASN A 87 16.73 5.21 -6.85
CA ASN A 87 16.22 6.09 -7.91
C ASN A 87 14.69 6.08 -8.02
N VAL A 88 14.01 6.21 -6.88
CA VAL A 88 12.54 6.27 -6.81
C VAL A 88 12.08 7.52 -7.56
N LYS A 89 10.97 7.38 -8.29
CA LYS A 89 10.32 8.49 -8.97
C LYS A 89 8.82 8.43 -8.75
N SER A 90 8.26 9.62 -8.69
CA SER A 90 6.84 9.87 -8.46
C SER A 90 6.28 10.68 -9.63
N PRO A 91 5.04 10.42 -10.10
CA PRO A 91 4.38 11.29 -11.06
C PRO A 91 4.07 12.65 -10.43
N ARG A 92 3.69 13.63 -11.26
CA ARG A 92 3.30 14.95 -10.77
C ARG A 92 2.18 14.83 -9.73
N GLY A 93 2.30 15.59 -8.65
CA GLY A 93 1.33 15.60 -7.57
C GLY A 93 1.58 14.59 -6.46
N TRP A 94 2.52 13.66 -6.70
CA TRP A 94 2.83 12.57 -5.80
C TRP A 94 4.26 12.69 -5.29
N ASP A 95 4.49 12.16 -4.10
CA ASP A 95 5.81 12.04 -3.49
C ASP A 95 6.00 10.63 -2.93
N ASP A 96 7.26 10.23 -2.72
CA ASP A 96 7.63 8.91 -2.25
C ASP A 96 8.23 8.91 -0.85
N PHE A 97 7.88 7.88 -0.07
CA PHE A 97 8.34 7.71 1.31
C PHE A 97 8.73 6.25 1.56
N PRO A 98 10.03 5.95 1.72
CA PRO A 98 10.47 4.64 2.21
C PRO A 98 10.13 4.50 3.69
N PHE A 99 9.54 3.37 4.08
CA PHE A 99 9.33 3.04 5.49
C PHE A 99 10.65 2.60 6.11
N SER A 100 11.04 3.19 7.25
CA SER A 100 12.32 2.89 7.90
C SER A 100 12.34 1.54 8.62
N MET A 101 11.19 1.06 9.07
CA MET A 101 11.05 -0.17 9.87
C MET A 101 10.44 -1.35 9.10
N GLN A 102 9.94 -1.11 7.89
CA GLN A 102 9.28 -2.11 7.07
C GLN A 102 9.82 -1.98 5.64
N PRO A 103 10.04 -3.07 4.91
CA PRO A 103 10.53 -3.00 3.54
C PRO A 103 9.37 -2.64 2.60
N ILE A 104 8.84 -1.44 2.76
CA ILE A 104 7.69 -0.89 2.04
C ILE A 104 8.09 0.44 1.43
N MET A 105 7.78 0.60 0.15
CA MET A 105 7.85 1.88 -0.54
C MET A 105 6.43 2.40 -0.65
N SER A 106 6.23 3.66 -0.28
CA SER A 106 4.93 4.31 -0.44
C SER A 106 5.03 5.49 -1.38
N TRP A 107 3.96 5.74 -2.09
CA TRP A 107 3.70 6.96 -2.83
C TRP A 107 2.39 7.55 -2.32
N ALA A 108 2.33 8.87 -2.14
CA ALA A 108 1.11 9.56 -1.74
C ALA A 108 0.89 10.83 -2.56
N ALA A 109 -0.37 11.13 -2.87
CA ALA A 109 -0.79 12.36 -3.52
C ALA A 109 -0.77 13.51 -2.51
N ILE A 110 0.35 14.24 -2.44
CA ILE A 110 0.56 15.29 -1.43
C ILE A 110 0.45 16.72 -1.97
N GLU A 111 0.51 16.91 -3.29
CA GLU A 111 0.48 18.27 -3.85
C GLU A 111 -0.92 18.85 -3.71
N VAL A 112 -1.04 19.97 -3.00
CA VAL A 112 -2.25 20.80 -2.92
C VAL A 112 -1.90 22.13 -3.56
N PRO A 113 -2.36 22.41 -4.80
CA PRO A 113 -2.13 23.69 -5.45
C PRO A 113 -2.62 24.84 -4.58
N THR A 114 -1.82 25.91 -4.42
CA THR A 114 -2.22 27.09 -3.63
C THR A 114 -3.52 27.71 -4.12
N GLU A 115 -3.79 27.63 -5.43
CA GLU A 115 -5.04 28.08 -6.05
C GLU A 115 -6.26 27.25 -5.64
N SER A 116 -6.07 26.03 -5.13
CA SER A 116 -7.15 25.17 -4.64
C SER A 116 -7.56 25.48 -3.20
N ILE A 117 -6.81 26.35 -2.50
CA ILE A 117 -7.15 26.81 -1.15
C ILE A 117 -8.19 27.93 -1.27
N PRO A 118 -9.44 27.73 -0.80
CA PRO A 118 -10.47 28.76 -0.88
C PRO A 118 -10.06 30.04 -0.12
N PRO A 119 -10.44 31.25 -0.60
CA PRO A 119 -10.21 32.47 0.16
C PRO A 119 -10.84 32.38 1.56
N GLY A 120 -10.04 32.61 2.61
CA GLY A 120 -10.47 32.49 4.00
C GLY A 120 -10.39 31.08 4.59
N TYR A 121 -9.75 30.12 3.90
CA TYR A 121 -9.41 28.82 4.50
C TYR A 121 -8.61 29.03 5.79
N VAL A 122 -9.10 28.44 6.88
CA VAL A 122 -8.42 28.39 8.16
C VAL A 122 -7.73 27.04 8.25
N ASP A 123 -6.42 27.04 8.46
CA ASP A 123 -5.68 25.83 8.76
C ASP A 123 -6.06 25.35 10.16
N ASP A 124 -7.01 24.42 10.21
CA ASP A 124 -7.48 23.74 11.41
C ASP A 124 -6.82 22.36 11.58
N GLY A 125 -5.75 22.09 10.82
CA GLY A 125 -5.09 20.79 10.77
C GLY A 125 -5.84 19.74 9.95
N SER A 126 -6.98 20.09 9.33
CA SER A 126 -7.65 19.19 8.40
C SER A 126 -6.85 19.05 7.09
N LEU A 127 -6.94 17.86 6.50
CA LEU A 127 -6.29 17.57 5.23
C LEU A 127 -7.19 18.02 4.09
N ILE A 128 -6.65 18.87 3.21
CA ILE A 128 -7.28 19.18 1.92
C ILE A 128 -6.96 18.03 0.96
N PRO A 129 -7.96 17.42 0.28
CA PRO A 129 -7.70 16.37 -0.69
C PRO A 129 -6.85 16.91 -1.85
N SER A 130 -5.80 16.18 -2.22
CA SER A 130 -4.99 16.52 -3.39
C SER A 130 -5.81 16.36 -4.68
N PRO A 131 -5.78 17.32 -5.62
CA PRO A 131 -6.44 17.15 -6.92
C PRO A 131 -5.77 16.10 -7.82
N PHE A 132 -4.63 15.55 -7.41
CA PHE A 132 -3.86 14.53 -8.15
C PHE A 132 -4.17 13.09 -7.72
N GLN A 133 -5.16 12.89 -6.85
CA GLN A 133 -5.66 11.55 -6.50
C GLN A 133 -6.18 10.80 -7.74
N ILE A 134 -6.13 9.47 -7.72
CA ILE A 134 -6.59 8.64 -8.85
C ILE A 134 -8.08 8.34 -8.68
N LYS A 135 -8.91 8.99 -9.48
CA LYS A 135 -10.38 8.86 -9.40
C LYS A 135 -10.87 7.50 -9.90
N PRO A 136 -12.05 7.01 -9.47
CA PRO A 136 -12.68 5.82 -10.03
C PRO A 136 -12.73 5.84 -11.56
N GLY A 137 -12.22 4.78 -12.18
CA GLY A 137 -12.10 4.63 -13.63
C GLY A 137 -10.85 5.28 -14.25
N GLN A 138 -9.98 5.92 -13.46
CA GLN A 138 -8.73 6.50 -13.94
C GLN A 138 -7.53 5.57 -13.75
N THR A 139 -6.53 5.79 -14.60
CA THR A 139 -5.23 5.12 -14.56
C THR A 139 -4.13 6.17 -14.48
N LEU A 140 -3.15 5.94 -13.61
CA LEU A 140 -1.97 6.78 -13.46
C LEU A 140 -0.71 5.92 -13.46
N GLY A 141 0.23 6.24 -14.34
CA GLY A 141 1.58 5.68 -14.37
C GLY A 141 2.63 6.70 -13.91
N GLY A 142 3.90 6.32 -14.00
CA GLY A 142 5.03 7.20 -13.67
C GLY A 142 5.62 6.95 -12.28
N PHE A 143 5.00 6.09 -11.48
CA PHE A 143 5.61 5.52 -10.28
C PHE A 143 6.73 4.58 -10.70
N SER A 144 7.95 4.79 -10.22
CA SER A 144 9.03 3.85 -10.53
C SER A 144 10.09 3.78 -9.48
N LEU A 145 10.84 2.68 -9.49
CA LEU A 145 12.05 2.51 -8.71
C LEU A 145 13.03 1.59 -9.45
N GLN A 146 14.28 1.59 -8.99
CA GLN A 146 15.30 0.66 -9.44
C GLN A 146 15.74 -0.27 -8.32
N SER A 147 16.20 -1.47 -8.67
CA SER A 147 16.75 -2.42 -7.71
C SER A 147 17.72 -3.39 -8.39
N PRO A 148 18.79 -3.84 -7.71
CA PRO A 148 19.56 -4.99 -8.18
C PRO A 148 18.80 -6.32 -8.01
N SER A 149 17.71 -6.32 -7.23
CA SER A 149 16.92 -7.52 -6.98
C SER A 149 15.98 -7.81 -8.15
N PRO A 150 15.84 -9.08 -8.56
CA PRO A 150 15.00 -9.46 -9.69
C PRO A 150 13.49 -9.39 -9.36
N PRO A 151 12.63 -9.34 -10.40
CA PRO A 151 11.19 -9.21 -10.21
C PRO A 151 10.61 -10.48 -9.61
N GLN A 152 9.76 -10.33 -8.61
CA GLN A 152 8.93 -11.39 -8.06
C GLN A 152 7.55 -10.85 -7.71
N ALA A 153 6.59 -11.74 -7.50
CA ALA A 153 5.30 -11.38 -6.96
C ALA A 153 5.45 -10.78 -5.55
N VAL A 154 4.94 -9.57 -5.35
CA VAL A 154 4.91 -8.86 -4.08
C VAL A 154 3.50 -8.37 -3.79
N LYS A 155 3.19 -8.16 -2.51
CA LYS A 155 1.95 -7.48 -2.14
C LYS A 155 2.06 -6.00 -2.43
N PHE A 156 0.96 -5.43 -2.89
CA PHE A 156 0.77 -4.00 -2.86
C PHE A 156 -0.43 -3.67 -1.97
N TYR A 157 -0.48 -2.43 -1.52
CA TYR A 157 -1.64 -1.87 -0.83
C TYR A 157 -2.03 -0.55 -1.49
N ALA A 158 -3.31 -0.20 -1.43
CA ALA A 158 -3.79 1.12 -1.80
C ALA A 158 -4.79 1.61 -0.77
N LYS A 159 -4.81 2.92 -0.57
CA LYS A 159 -5.75 3.62 0.31
C LYS A 159 -6.47 4.70 -0.48
N GLY A 160 -7.72 4.91 -0.12
CA GLY A 160 -8.48 6.06 -0.52
C GLY A 160 -8.31 7.19 0.47
N PHE A 161 -8.60 8.41 0.01
CA PHE A 161 -8.62 9.57 0.90
C PHE A 161 -9.69 9.45 1.98
N ALA A 162 -9.31 9.76 3.22
CA ALA A 162 -10.22 10.00 4.32
C ALA A 162 -9.77 11.23 5.10
N GLN A 163 -10.72 12.08 5.47
CA GLN A 163 -10.45 13.21 6.34
C GLN A 163 -10.11 12.72 7.75
N ILE A 164 -9.22 13.43 8.43
CA ILE A 164 -8.91 13.16 9.84
C ILE A 164 -10.20 13.40 10.66
N PRO A 165 -10.62 12.45 11.52
CA PRO A 165 -11.74 12.66 12.41
C PRO A 165 -11.54 13.90 13.28
N THR A 166 -12.57 14.72 13.40
CA THR A 166 -12.56 15.92 14.26
C THR A 166 -13.64 15.78 15.32
N ALA A 167 -13.32 16.17 16.54
CA ALA A 167 -14.24 16.14 17.66
C ALA A 167 -14.30 17.50 18.38
N THR A 168 -15.40 17.74 19.10
CA THR A 168 -15.61 18.99 19.84
C THR A 168 -14.78 19.08 21.11
N ASN A 169 -14.42 17.94 21.70
CA ASN A 169 -13.56 17.85 22.87
C ASN A 169 -12.47 16.76 22.66
N GLU A 170 -11.42 16.79 23.48
CA GLU A 170 -10.34 15.80 23.41
C GLU A 170 -10.76 14.41 23.91
N ASP A 171 -11.71 14.34 24.84
CA ASP A 171 -12.19 13.09 25.44
C ASP A 171 -12.90 12.18 24.42
N ASP A 172 -13.49 12.77 23.38
CA ASP A 172 -14.17 12.09 22.27
C ASP A 172 -13.22 11.20 21.45
N PHE A 173 -11.91 11.50 21.45
CA PHE A 173 -10.93 10.67 20.75
C PHE A 173 -10.64 9.35 21.47
N ASN A 174 -11.00 9.22 22.75
CA ASN A 174 -10.77 7.98 23.50
C ASN A 174 -11.59 6.80 22.96
N ASP A 175 -12.72 7.09 22.33
CA ASP A 175 -13.62 6.07 21.76
C ASP A 175 -13.36 5.84 20.25
N ILE A 176 -12.47 6.62 19.64
CA ILE A 176 -12.16 6.52 18.21
C ILE A 176 -11.13 5.41 17.98
N THR A 177 -11.57 4.32 17.34
CA THR A 177 -10.65 3.30 16.82
C THR A 177 -10.12 3.74 15.46
N ILE A 178 -8.87 4.18 15.42
CA ILE A 178 -8.19 4.51 14.16
C ILE A 178 -7.76 3.21 13.48
N PRO A 179 -8.22 2.93 12.25
CA PRO A 179 -7.78 1.76 11.52
C PRO A 179 -6.26 1.79 11.27
N VAL A 180 -5.58 0.66 11.47
CA VAL A 180 -4.11 0.56 11.37
C VAL A 180 -3.72 -0.01 10.02
N PHE A 181 -2.64 0.50 9.43
CA PHE A 181 -2.05 -0.09 8.23
C PHE A 181 -1.38 -1.45 8.58
N PRO A 182 -1.56 -2.51 7.77
CA PRO A 182 -2.20 -2.54 6.44
C PRO A 182 -3.68 -2.94 6.42
N ASP A 183 -4.32 -3.13 7.58
CA ASP A 183 -5.70 -3.65 7.66
C ASP A 183 -6.74 -2.69 7.05
N ASP A 184 -6.46 -1.38 7.11
CA ASP A 184 -7.25 -0.36 6.42
C ASP A 184 -6.71 -0.04 5.03
N SER A 185 -6.42 -1.06 4.24
CA SER A 185 -5.98 -0.88 2.87
C SER A 185 -6.53 -1.97 1.97
N LYS A 186 -6.73 -1.65 0.70
CA LYS A 186 -7.01 -2.65 -0.32
C LYS A 186 -5.69 -3.32 -0.72
N ALA A 187 -5.56 -4.60 -0.41
CA ALA A 187 -4.38 -5.38 -0.79
C ALA A 187 -4.57 -6.05 -2.17
N GLY A 188 -3.46 -6.23 -2.88
CA GLY A 188 -3.39 -7.04 -4.09
C GLY A 188 -1.97 -7.55 -4.32
N VAL A 189 -1.71 -8.07 -5.52
CA VAL A 189 -0.39 -8.59 -5.89
C VAL A 189 0.06 -7.94 -7.20
N THR A 190 1.34 -7.58 -7.27
CA THR A 190 2.01 -7.07 -8.47
C THR A 190 3.46 -7.57 -8.51
N LEU A 191 4.30 -7.05 -9.39
CA LEU A 191 5.72 -7.40 -9.44
C LEU A 191 6.55 -6.34 -8.71
N GLY A 192 7.47 -6.77 -7.87
CA GLY A 192 8.40 -5.87 -7.20
C GLY A 192 9.74 -6.54 -6.90
N PRO A 193 10.72 -5.78 -6.42
CA PRO A 193 12.05 -6.29 -6.16
C PRO A 193 12.06 -7.23 -4.95
N ARG A 194 12.50 -8.47 -5.18
CA ARG A 194 12.80 -9.40 -4.09
C ARG A 194 14.14 -10.09 -4.23
N ARG A 195 14.89 -10.13 -3.14
CA ARG A 195 16.15 -10.89 -3.01
C ARG A 195 15.89 -12.38 -3.20
N THR A 196 16.85 -13.06 -3.82
CA THR A 196 16.79 -14.49 -4.13
C THR A 196 17.50 -15.37 -3.10
N ASP A 197 18.19 -14.77 -2.13
CA ASP A 197 18.99 -15.47 -1.11
C ASP A 197 18.16 -16.37 -0.19
N ASN A 198 16.87 -16.10 -0.03
CA ASN A 198 15.95 -16.89 0.80
C ASN A 198 14.85 -17.62 0.00
N LEU A 199 15.01 -17.75 -1.32
CA LEU A 199 14.02 -18.48 -2.11
C LEU A 199 14.10 -19.98 -1.83
N ILE A 200 13.01 -20.53 -1.28
CA ILE A 200 12.79 -21.97 -1.23
C ILE A 200 12.49 -22.43 -2.65
N PHE A 201 13.45 -23.14 -3.25
CA PHE A 201 13.27 -23.75 -4.56
C PHE A 201 12.36 -24.97 -4.43
N ALA A 202 11.10 -24.82 -4.80
CA ALA A 202 10.19 -25.94 -4.97
C ALA A 202 10.38 -26.55 -6.37
N GLY A 203 10.50 -27.89 -6.45
CA GLY A 203 10.63 -28.59 -7.73
C GLY A 203 12.05 -29.01 -8.13
N GLY A 204 12.96 -29.22 -7.17
CA GLY A 204 14.34 -29.68 -7.35
C GLY A 204 14.51 -31.09 -7.97
N ARG A 205 13.82 -31.39 -9.07
CA ARG A 205 14.29 -32.42 -9.99
C ARG A 205 15.48 -31.83 -10.72
N ARG A 206 16.63 -32.48 -10.56
CA ARG A 206 17.77 -32.31 -11.46
C ARG A 206 17.25 -32.55 -12.88
N PRO A 207 17.12 -31.55 -13.78
CA PRO A 207 17.13 -31.85 -15.20
C PRO A 207 18.37 -32.71 -15.42
N SER A 208 18.21 -33.82 -16.14
CA SER A 208 19.29 -34.78 -16.31
C SER A 208 20.54 -34.05 -16.86
N VAL A 209 21.54 -34.00 -15.98
CA VAL A 209 22.98 -33.69 -16.03
C VAL A 209 23.56 -32.30 -15.61
N ASP A 210 23.09 -31.09 -15.94
CA ASP A 210 23.86 -29.84 -15.60
C ASP A 210 23.04 -28.54 -15.35
N GLY A 211 22.17 -28.52 -14.34
CA GLY A 211 21.48 -27.30 -13.88
C GLY A 211 20.27 -27.62 -13.01
N PHE A 212 19.61 -26.62 -12.42
CA PHE A 212 18.30 -26.82 -11.80
C PHE A 212 17.31 -25.74 -12.19
N LEU A 213 16.08 -26.17 -12.47
CA LEU A 213 14.94 -25.29 -12.68
C LEU A 213 14.24 -25.10 -11.34
N GLY A 214 14.19 -23.85 -10.88
CA GLY A 214 13.44 -23.47 -9.70
C GLY A 214 12.32 -22.52 -10.06
N PHE A 215 11.11 -22.83 -9.63
CA PHE A 215 10.06 -21.81 -9.59
C PHE A 215 10.30 -20.95 -8.37
N ALA A 216 10.55 -19.65 -8.58
CA ALA A 216 10.79 -18.72 -7.49
C ALA A 216 9.46 -18.37 -6.80
N GLY A 217 9.45 -18.56 -5.49
CA GLY A 217 8.38 -18.08 -4.62
C GLY A 217 7.09 -18.90 -4.68
N THR A 218 7.02 -20.04 -5.35
CA THR A 218 5.81 -20.90 -5.36
C THR A 218 5.77 -21.81 -4.14
N GLN A 219 4.62 -21.88 -3.47
CA GLN A 219 4.36 -22.87 -2.41
C GLN A 219 3.75 -24.16 -2.99
N ASN A 220 3.92 -25.28 -2.29
CA ASN A 220 3.37 -26.57 -2.73
C ASN A 220 1.82 -26.50 -2.75
N GLY A 221 1.21 -26.76 -3.91
CA GLY A 221 -0.24 -26.67 -4.10
C GLY A 221 -0.78 -25.28 -4.45
N GLU A 222 0.07 -24.26 -4.59
CA GLU A 222 -0.35 -22.92 -5.00
C GLU A 222 -0.77 -22.92 -6.48
N THR A 223 -1.93 -22.31 -6.78
CA THR A 223 -2.35 -22.02 -8.15
C THR A 223 -2.01 -20.58 -8.46
N ARG A 224 -1.14 -20.33 -9.44
CA ARG A 224 -0.79 -18.97 -9.88
C ARG A 224 -1.51 -18.58 -11.16
N GLN A 225 -1.93 -17.32 -11.22
CA GLN A 225 -2.47 -16.65 -12.41
C GLN A 225 -1.67 -15.41 -12.81
N LEU A 226 -0.70 -15.01 -11.99
CA LEU A 226 0.19 -13.90 -12.27
C LEU A 226 1.46 -14.38 -12.95
N PRO A 227 2.19 -13.49 -13.64
CA PRO A 227 3.47 -13.82 -14.19
C PRO A 227 4.39 -14.49 -13.16
N VAL A 228 5.04 -15.57 -13.57
CA VAL A 228 5.92 -16.37 -12.73
C VAL A 228 7.37 -16.05 -13.03
N SER A 229 8.14 -15.85 -11.97
CA SER A 229 9.59 -15.75 -12.07
C SER A 229 10.19 -17.15 -12.07
N ILE A 230 10.84 -17.50 -13.17
CA ILE A 230 11.61 -18.73 -13.29
C ILE A 230 13.07 -18.37 -13.03
N LEU A 231 13.66 -18.97 -12.00
CA LEU A 231 15.08 -18.86 -11.70
C LEU A 231 15.79 -20.14 -12.12
N ILE A 232 16.84 -19.99 -12.90
CA ILE A 232 17.77 -21.07 -13.24
C ILE A 232 19.10 -20.72 -12.60
N ARG A 233 19.62 -21.60 -11.75
CA ARG A 233 20.98 -21.49 -11.23
C ARG A 233 21.80 -22.62 -11.81
N PHE A 234 22.96 -22.23 -12.33
CA PHE A 234 23.80 -23.07 -13.18
C PHE A 234 24.93 -23.74 -12.41
N ALA A 235 25.24 -23.27 -11.20
CA ALA A 235 26.29 -23.84 -10.37
C ALA A 235 25.75 -24.15 -8.97
N VAL A 236 25.84 -25.41 -8.57
CA VAL A 236 25.71 -25.83 -7.17
C VAL A 236 26.98 -26.60 -6.83
N ASN A 237 27.53 -26.40 -5.63
CA ASN A 237 28.68 -27.17 -5.14
C ASN A 237 29.97 -27.06 -5.99
N GLY A 238 30.22 -25.92 -6.64
CA GLY A 238 31.48 -25.66 -7.34
C GLY A 238 31.55 -26.13 -8.79
N GLU A 239 30.45 -26.63 -9.36
CA GLU A 239 30.36 -26.93 -10.79
C GLU A 239 30.51 -25.65 -11.64
N THR A 240 31.23 -25.75 -12.76
CA THR A 240 31.38 -24.66 -13.73
C THR A 240 30.51 -24.94 -14.94
N VAL A 241 29.48 -24.12 -15.14
CA VAL A 241 28.63 -24.17 -16.33
C VAL A 241 28.85 -22.91 -17.14
N PHE A 242 29.12 -23.08 -18.43
CA PHE A 242 29.30 -21.97 -19.37
C PHE A 242 27.95 -21.33 -19.68
N LEU A 243 27.67 -20.19 -19.06
CA LEU A 243 26.38 -19.51 -19.22
C LEU A 243 26.08 -19.07 -20.66
N ASP A 244 27.09 -18.98 -21.51
CA ASP A 244 26.97 -18.59 -22.91
C ASP A 244 26.40 -19.72 -23.78
N THR A 245 26.39 -20.96 -23.28
CA THR A 245 25.75 -22.11 -23.95
C THR A 245 24.28 -22.28 -23.54
N PHE A 246 23.79 -21.45 -22.61
CA PHE A 246 22.41 -21.55 -22.14
C PHE A 246 21.42 -21.33 -23.28
N LYS A 247 20.47 -22.27 -23.39
CA LYS A 247 19.31 -22.22 -24.26
C LYS A 247 18.09 -22.62 -23.46
N ALA A 248 17.00 -21.87 -23.64
CA ALA A 248 15.70 -22.23 -23.08
C ALA A 248 14.64 -22.15 -24.16
N ALA A 249 13.76 -23.15 -24.18
CA ALA A 249 12.57 -23.14 -25.01
C ALA A 249 11.34 -23.39 -24.14
N LEU A 250 10.27 -22.65 -24.39
CA LEU A 250 8.95 -22.85 -23.77
C LEU A 250 7.94 -23.04 -24.89
N ASN A 251 7.20 -24.15 -24.89
CA ASN A 251 6.24 -24.47 -25.96
C ASN A 251 6.84 -24.39 -27.38
N ARG A 252 8.10 -24.80 -27.55
CA ARG A 252 8.89 -24.74 -28.80
C ARG A 252 9.29 -23.33 -29.25
N GLU A 253 8.97 -22.29 -28.48
CA GLU A 253 9.50 -20.93 -28.68
C GLU A 253 10.85 -20.79 -27.96
N ASP A 254 11.87 -20.26 -28.63
CA ASP A 254 13.13 -19.89 -27.97
C ASP A 254 12.88 -18.69 -27.06
N VAL A 255 13.03 -18.91 -25.75
CA VAL A 255 12.85 -17.89 -24.72
C VAL A 255 14.17 -17.53 -24.04
N THR A 256 15.31 -17.93 -24.61
CA THR A 256 16.65 -17.72 -24.04
C THR A 256 16.90 -16.25 -23.73
N GLN A 257 16.51 -15.34 -24.63
CA GLN A 257 16.73 -13.91 -24.45
C GLN A 257 15.85 -13.27 -23.35
N ARG A 258 14.82 -13.97 -22.88
CA ARG A 258 14.00 -13.51 -21.75
C ARG A 258 14.71 -13.71 -20.40
N PHE A 259 15.75 -14.54 -20.36
CA PHE A 259 16.53 -14.82 -19.16
C PHE A 259 17.68 -13.84 -19.00
N ILE A 260 17.59 -13.03 -17.96
CA ILE A 260 18.56 -11.99 -17.60
C ILE A 260 19.46 -12.47 -16.46
N LYS A 261 20.72 -12.00 -16.45
CA LYS A 261 21.69 -12.33 -15.38
C LYS A 261 21.21 -11.75 -14.06
N THR A 262 21.35 -12.52 -12.98
CA THR A 262 21.26 -11.94 -11.63
C THR A 262 22.62 -11.40 -11.20
N GLY A 263 22.65 -10.54 -10.18
CA GLY A 263 23.90 -10.02 -9.60
C GLY A 263 24.85 -11.09 -9.07
N ASN A 264 24.36 -12.31 -8.82
CA ASN A 264 25.18 -13.45 -8.37
C ASN A 264 25.99 -14.11 -9.50
N GLY A 265 25.84 -13.67 -10.75
CA GLY A 265 26.60 -14.13 -11.92
C GLY A 265 26.28 -15.55 -12.39
N SER A 266 25.90 -16.47 -11.50
CA SER A 266 25.63 -17.89 -11.77
C SER A 266 24.14 -18.23 -11.92
N GLU A 267 23.26 -17.21 -11.87
CA GLU A 267 21.83 -17.38 -11.99
C GLU A 267 21.26 -16.54 -13.14
N ARG A 268 20.18 -17.04 -13.71
CA ARG A 268 19.36 -16.36 -14.69
C ARG A 268 17.92 -16.34 -14.21
N VAL A 269 17.25 -15.22 -14.37
CA VAL A 269 15.83 -15.09 -14.08
C VAL A 269 15.08 -14.68 -15.33
N ALA A 270 13.90 -15.22 -15.54
CA ALA A 270 12.97 -14.73 -16.55
C ALA A 270 11.58 -14.64 -15.93
N LEU A 271 10.80 -13.67 -16.40
CA LEU A 271 9.40 -13.54 -16.04
C LEU A 271 8.54 -14.08 -17.19
N PHE A 272 7.57 -14.91 -16.86
CA PHE A 272 6.65 -15.49 -17.83
C PHE A 272 5.22 -15.21 -17.43
N GLU A 273 4.47 -14.53 -18.30
CA GLU A 273 3.01 -14.48 -18.21
C GLU A 273 2.46 -15.91 -18.29
N LEU A 274 1.58 -16.26 -17.36
CA LEU A 274 0.87 -17.52 -17.45
C LEU A 274 -0.23 -17.40 -18.50
N GLY A 275 -0.32 -18.39 -19.39
CA GLY A 275 -1.48 -18.54 -20.26
C GLY A 275 -2.73 -18.92 -19.45
N GLN A 276 -3.79 -19.37 -20.12
CA GLN A 276 -5.04 -19.75 -19.43
C GLN A 276 -4.92 -21.01 -18.55
N SER A 277 -3.81 -21.74 -18.61
CA SER A 277 -3.57 -22.92 -17.78
C SER A 277 -2.62 -22.57 -16.63
N PRO A 278 -3.05 -22.76 -15.36
CA PRO A 278 -2.19 -22.51 -14.22
C PRO A 278 -1.03 -23.51 -14.17
N ILE A 279 0.11 -23.08 -13.62
CA ILE A 279 1.20 -24.01 -13.29
C ILE A 279 0.82 -24.78 -12.02
N VAL A 280 0.73 -26.11 -12.14
CA VAL A 280 0.59 -27.02 -11.01
C VAL A 280 1.89 -27.78 -10.82
N LEU A 281 2.59 -27.47 -9.72
CA LEU A 281 3.83 -28.14 -9.35
C LEU A 281 3.60 -29.67 -9.26
N GLY A 282 4.40 -30.46 -9.98
CA GLY A 282 4.34 -31.92 -9.96
C GLY A 282 3.32 -32.58 -10.90
N ARG A 283 2.51 -31.81 -11.64
CA ARG A 283 1.62 -32.32 -12.71
C ARG A 283 1.97 -31.82 -14.11
N ASN A 284 2.52 -30.61 -14.22
CA ASN A 284 2.83 -29.97 -15.50
C ASN A 284 4.34 -30.04 -15.81
N VAL A 285 4.92 -31.24 -15.81
CA VAL A 285 6.29 -31.50 -16.29
C VAL A 285 6.24 -32.54 -17.39
#